data_AF-Q17VK9-F1
#
_entry.id   AF-Q17VK9-F1
#
_cell.length_a   1.000
_cell.length_b   1.000
_cell.length_c   1.000
_cell.angle_alpha   90.00
_cell.angle_beta   90.00
_cell.angle_gamma   90.00
#
_symmetry.space_group_name_H-M   'P 1'
#
loop_
_entity.id
_entity.type
_entity.pdbx_description
1 polymer ?
#
loop_
_entity_poly.entity_id
_entity_poly.type
_entity_poly.pdbx_seq_one_letter_code
_entity_poly.pdbx_strand_id
1 'polypeptide(L)'
;MHCICNDQRVSDTALAIYVFIKKHATTFKLTIQDIAKRFNKSLPTVYKYLNQLKDLGYIEFERPRRKDGTFMKFVIFHIQNHPKSPYSKKEKKPTNASKPTIKHTKDLQ
;
A
#
# COMPACT_ATOMS: atom_id res chain seq x y z
N MET A 1 1.82 8.18 23.04
CA MET A 1 2.27 7.40 21.85
C MET A 1 1.47 6.11 21.77
N HIS A 2 0.72 5.87 20.70
CA HIS A 2 0.06 4.58 20.48
C HIS A 2 1.01 3.69 19.66
N CYS A 3 1.61 2.68 20.28
CA CYS A 3 2.50 1.74 19.60
C CYS A 3 1.66 0.67 18.89
N ILE A 4 2.06 0.26 17.66
CA ILE A 4 1.37 -0.79 16.88
C ILE A 4 1.18 -2.10 17.66
N CYS A 5 2.07 -2.40 18.61
CA CYS A 5 1.98 -3.60 19.46
C CYS A 5 0.77 -3.60 20.41
N ASN A 6 0.18 -2.44 20.68
CA ASN A 6 -0.98 -2.30 21.57
C ASN A 6 -2.30 -2.18 20.78
N ASP A 7 -2.25 -2.15 19.45
CA ASP A 7 -3.45 -2.09 18.63
C ASP A 7 -4.04 -3.50 18.46
N GLN A 8 -5.09 -3.80 19.21
CA GLN A 8 -5.79 -5.09 19.18
C GLN A 8 -6.40 -5.43 17.80
N ARG A 9 -6.51 -4.46 16.88
CA ARG A 9 -6.98 -4.69 15.51
C ARG A 9 -5.89 -5.31 14.62
N VAL A 10 -4.63 -5.24 15.04
CA VAL A 10 -3.49 -5.83 14.35
C VAL A 10 -3.34 -7.27 14.82
N SER A 11 -3.39 -8.22 13.89
CA SER A 11 -3.12 -9.62 14.23
C SER A 11 -1.63 -9.82 14.55
N ASP A 12 -1.31 -10.78 15.43
CA ASP A 12 0.08 -11.10 15.80
C ASP A 12 0.97 -11.37 14.58
N THR A 13 0.42 -12.06 13.57
CA THR A 13 1.15 -12.32 12.32
C THR A 13 1.38 -11.04 11.52
N ALA A 14 0.42 -10.13 11.45
CA ALA A 14 0.60 -8.83 10.80
C ALA A 14 1.63 -7.97 11.54
N LEU A 15 1.63 -7.97 12.87
CA LEU A 15 2.64 -7.29 13.67
C LEU A 15 4.04 -7.85 13.38
N ALA A 16 4.20 -9.17 13.34
CA ALA A 16 5.47 -9.81 13.02
C ALA A 16 5.96 -9.46 11.60
N ILE A 17 5.06 -9.45 10.61
CA ILE A 17 5.36 -9.00 9.24
C ILE A 17 5.77 -7.53 9.21
N TYR A 18 5.06 -6.66 9.96
CA TYR A 18 5.39 -5.24 10.05
C TYR A 18 6.79 -5.01 10.61
N VAL A 19 7.16 -5.68 11.71
CA VAL A 19 8.49 -5.58 12.32
C VAL A 19 9.57 -6.07 11.34
N PHE A 20 9.29 -7.16 10.63
CA PHE A 20 10.19 -7.68 9.59
C PHE A 20 10.40 -6.66 8.46
N ILE A 21 9.32 -6.08 7.92
CA ILE A 21 9.39 -5.02 6.90
C ILE A 21 10.15 -3.82 7.45
N LYS A 22 9.86 -3.35 8.66
CA LYS A 22 10.56 -2.20 9.27
C LYS A 22 12.07 -2.43 9.38
N LYS A 23 12.48 -3.66 9.68
CA LYS A 23 13.90 -4.04 9.76
C LYS A 23 14.59 -4.14 8.40
N HIS A 24 13.87 -4.52 7.34
CA HIS A 24 14.46 -4.92 6.05
C HIS A 24 14.07 -4.06 4.83
N ALA A 25 13.05 -3.20 4.94
CA ALA A 25 12.52 -2.40 3.83
C ALA A 25 13.50 -1.33 3.32
N THR A 26 14.42 -0.88 4.17
CA THR A 26 15.43 0.13 3.80
C THR A 26 16.70 -0.50 3.20
N THR A 27 16.87 -1.82 3.32
CA THR A 27 18.14 -2.49 3.01
C THR A 27 18.07 -3.40 1.78
N PHE A 28 16.90 -3.90 1.37
CA PHE A 28 16.78 -4.82 0.23
C PHE A 28 15.50 -4.64 -0.59
N LYS A 29 15.58 -5.07 -1.86
CA LYS A 29 14.44 -5.23 -2.78
C LYS A 29 13.52 -6.37 -2.31
N LEU A 30 12.79 -6.16 -1.22
CA LEU A 30 11.94 -7.16 -0.59
C LEU A 30 10.78 -7.56 -1.50
N THR A 31 10.57 -8.87 -1.67
CA THR A 31 9.45 -9.41 -2.44
C THR A 31 8.37 -10.02 -1.53
N ILE A 32 7.15 -10.17 -2.06
CA ILE A 32 6.08 -10.88 -1.35
C ILE A 32 6.45 -12.36 -1.15
N GLN A 33 7.18 -12.95 -2.09
CA GLN A 33 7.67 -14.32 -2.03
C GLN A 33 8.64 -14.52 -0.85
N ASP A 34 9.51 -13.54 -0.59
CA ASP A 34 10.45 -13.62 0.54
C ASP A 34 9.70 -13.58 1.88
N ILE A 35 8.69 -12.71 1.99
CA ILE A 35 7.83 -12.65 3.17
C ILE A 35 7.07 -13.97 3.33
N ALA A 36 6.46 -14.47 2.26
CA ALA A 36 5.73 -15.75 2.27
C ALA A 36 6.61 -16.92 2.72
N LYS A 37 7.83 -17.02 2.17
CA LYS A 37 8.81 -18.03 2.55
C LYS A 37 9.22 -17.88 4.02
N ARG A 38 9.48 -16.67 4.48
CA ARG A 38 9.92 -16.40 5.86
C ARG A 38 8.88 -16.81 6.90
N PHE A 39 7.61 -16.55 6.63
CA PHE A 39 6.51 -16.83 7.56
C PHE A 39 5.80 -18.16 7.29
N ASN A 40 6.28 -18.94 6.31
CA ASN A 40 5.64 -20.16 5.82
C ASN A 40 4.14 -19.95 5.55
N LYS A 41 3.81 -18.89 4.79
CA LYS A 41 2.44 -18.52 4.42
C LYS A 41 2.28 -18.49 2.90
N SER A 42 1.05 -18.67 2.45
CA SER A 42 0.69 -18.46 1.05
C SER A 42 0.79 -16.98 0.67
N LEU A 43 1.01 -16.68 -0.62
CA LEU A 43 1.03 -15.29 -1.11
C LEU A 43 -0.29 -14.55 -0.80
N PRO A 44 -1.49 -15.13 -1.03
CA PRO A 44 -2.75 -14.48 -0.65
C PRO A 44 -2.84 -14.16 0.84
N THR A 45 -2.36 -15.06 1.71
CA THR A 45 -2.33 -14.82 3.15
C THR A 45 -1.39 -13.68 3.52
N VAL A 46 -0.23 -13.55 2.87
CA VAL A 46 0.65 -12.39 3.07
C VAL A 46 -0.06 -11.09 2.65
N TYR A 47 -0.70 -11.07 1.48
CA TYR A 47 -1.47 -9.89 1.04
C TYR A 47 -2.59 -9.52 2.01
N LYS A 48 -3.28 -10.51 2.61
CA LYS A 48 -4.28 -10.26 3.65
C LYS A 48 -3.70 -9.45 4.82
N TYR A 49 -2.53 -9.84 5.32
CA TYR A 49 -1.88 -9.12 6.43
C TYR A 49 -1.33 -7.75 6.02
N LEU A 50 -0.77 -7.63 4.82
CA LEU A 50 -0.33 -6.33 4.29
C LEU A 50 -1.50 -5.36 4.10
N ASN A 51 -2.65 -5.85 3.62
CA ASN A 51 -3.86 -5.04 3.48
C ASN A 51 -4.43 -4.64 4.84
N GLN A 52 -4.41 -5.53 5.85
CA GLN A 52 -4.77 -5.16 7.22
C GLN A 52 -3.92 -3.98 7.73
N LEU A 53 -2.59 -4.07 7.60
CA LEU A 53 -1.69 -3.00 8.00
C LEU A 53 -1.94 -1.70 7.23
N LYS A 54 -2.27 -1.80 5.94
CA LYS A 54 -2.59 -0.66 5.07
C LYS A 54 -3.90 0.02 5.43
N ASP A 55 -4.94 -0.76 5.70
CA ASP A 55 -6.26 -0.26 6.10
C ASP A 55 -6.20 0.45 7.45
N LEU A 56 -5.37 -0.05 8.37
CA LEU A 56 -5.09 0.59 9.67
C LEU A 56 -4.12 1.80 9.56
N GLY A 57 -3.50 2.00 8.39
CA GLY A 57 -2.60 3.12 8.13
C GLY A 57 -1.21 2.96 8.72
N TYR A 58 -0.74 1.74 8.98
CA TYR A 58 0.62 1.50 9.43
C TYR A 58 1.63 1.45 8.28
N ILE A 59 1.18 1.02 7.10
CA ILE A 59 2.01 0.97 5.89
C ILE A 59 1.23 1.45 4.68
N GLU A 60 1.96 1.93 3.69
CA GLU A 60 1.54 1.90 2.29
C GLU A 60 2.52 1.04 1.52
N PHE A 61 2.06 0.40 0.44
CA PHE A 61 2.94 -0.38 -0.41
C PHE A 61 2.47 -0.40 -1.85
N GLU A 62 3.43 -0.45 -2.76
CA GLU A 62 3.19 -0.46 -4.19
C GLU A 62 4.11 -1.43 -4.92
N ARG A 63 3.61 -1.96 -6.04
CA ARG A 63 4.41 -2.72 -7.00
C ARG A 63 4.77 -1.78 -8.14
N PRO A 64 5.99 -1.23 -8.15
CA PRO A 64 6.37 -0.29 -9.18
C PRO A 64 6.36 -0.97 -10.55
N ARG A 65 5.94 -0.20 -11.56
CA ARG A 65 5.79 -0.67 -12.94
C ARG A 65 6.99 -0.21 -13.76
N ARG A 66 7.47 -1.09 -14.63
CA ARG A 66 8.52 -0.78 -15.60
C ARG A 66 7.96 0.01 -16.77
N LYS A 67 8.85 0.64 -17.55
CA LYS A 67 8.50 1.35 -18.79
C LYS A 67 7.84 0.44 -19.82
N ASP A 68 8.13 -0.87 -19.78
CA ASP A 68 7.52 -1.90 -20.64
C ASP A 68 6.11 -2.34 -20.20
N GLY A 69 5.58 -1.79 -19.10
CA GLY A 69 4.26 -2.15 -18.59
C GLY A 69 4.23 -3.41 -17.71
N THR A 70 5.35 -4.06 -17.42
CA THR A 70 5.42 -5.17 -16.46
C THR A 70 5.65 -4.68 -15.03
N PHE A 71 5.22 -5.46 -14.03
CA PHE A 71 5.47 -5.13 -12.62
C PHE A 71 6.85 -5.62 -12.17
N MET A 72 7.52 -4.83 -11.34
CA MET A 72 8.73 -5.31 -10.67
C MET A 72 8.38 -6.37 -9.62
N LYS A 73 9.34 -7.28 -9.37
CA LYS A 73 9.17 -8.38 -8.39
C LYS A 73 9.18 -7.88 -6.94
N PHE A 74 9.89 -6.78 -6.69
CA PHE A 74 9.99 -6.18 -5.37
C PHE A 74 8.87 -5.18 -5.12
N VAL A 75 8.60 -4.96 -3.84
CA VAL A 75 7.56 -4.06 -3.35
C VAL A 75 8.24 -2.90 -2.65
N ILE A 76 7.74 -1.68 -2.91
CA ILE A 76 8.16 -0.50 -2.16
C ILE A 76 7.22 -0.37 -0.96
N PHE A 77 7.78 -0.30 0.24
CA PHE A 77 7.04 -0.11 1.48
C PHE A 77 7.31 1.28 2.05
N HIS A 78 6.25 2.00 2.40
CA HIS A 78 6.29 3.26 3.13
C HIS A 78 5.71 3.02 4.52
N ILE A 79 6.50 3.22 5.57
CA ILE A 79 6.09 3.02 6.96
C ILE A 79 5.56 4.33 7.50
N GLN A 80 4.36 4.30 8.09
CA GLN A 80 3.74 5.47 8.71
C GLN A 80 3.90 5.41 10.23
N ASN A 81 4.31 6.52 10.84
CA ASN A 81 4.52 6.60 12.30
C ASN A 81 3.22 6.71 13.10
N HIS A 82 2.08 6.96 12.45
CA HIS A 82 0.78 7.11 13.09
C HIS A 82 -0.30 6.35 12.32
N PRO A 83 -1.11 5.51 13.00
CA PRO A 83 -2.25 4.86 12.35
C PRO A 83 -3.21 5.92 11.82
N LYS A 84 -3.90 5.61 10.72
CA LYS A 84 -5.01 6.44 10.26
C LYS A 84 -6.05 6.49 11.39
N SER A 85 -6.51 7.69 11.74
CA SER A 85 -7.59 7.86 12.70
C SER A 85 -8.74 6.92 12.33
N PRO A 86 -9.37 6.21 13.30
CA PRO A 86 -10.51 5.34 12.99
C PRO A 86 -11.68 6.06 12.29
N TYR A 87 -11.64 7.40 12.23
CA TYR A 87 -12.64 8.26 11.60
C TYR A 87 -12.27 8.85 10.23
N SER A 88 -11.10 8.57 9.64
CA SER A 88 -10.82 9.07 8.29
C SER A 88 -11.52 8.21 7.23
N LYS A 89 -12.72 8.66 6.84
CA LYS A 89 -13.42 8.24 5.63
C LYS A 89 -12.41 8.13 4.48
N LYS A 90 -12.44 7.02 3.75
CA LYS A 90 -11.69 6.84 2.50
C LYS A 90 -12.12 7.95 1.52
N GLU A 91 -11.36 9.05 1.47
CA GLU A 91 -11.50 10.03 0.40
C GLU A 91 -11.16 9.31 -0.90
N LYS A 92 -12.21 9.04 -1.67
CA LYS A 92 -12.08 8.57 -3.06
C LYS A 92 -11.35 9.68 -3.81
N LYS A 93 -10.08 9.45 -4.19
CA LYS A 93 -9.41 10.28 -5.19
C LYS A 93 -10.31 10.32 -6.44
N PRO A 94 -10.71 11.49 -6.95
CA PRO A 94 -11.42 11.55 -8.22
C PRO A 94 -10.45 11.06 -9.31
N THR A 95 -10.85 9.99 -9.99
CA THR A 95 -10.21 9.51 -11.20
C THR A 95 -10.35 10.60 -12.25
N ASN A 96 -9.25 11.26 -12.59
CA ASN A 96 -9.16 12.13 -13.77
C ASN A 96 -9.49 11.29 -15.02
N ALA A 97 -10.71 11.45 -15.53
CA ALA A 97 -11.07 11.02 -16.87
C ALA A 97 -10.94 12.25 -17.80
N SER A 98 -9.95 12.17 -18.68
CA SER A 98 -9.67 13.13 -19.75
C SER A 98 -10.83 13.19 -20.76
N LYS A 99 -11.34 14.42 -20.99
CA LYS A 99 -11.98 15.06 -22.18
C LYS A 99 -12.20 14.20 -23.46
N PRO A 100 -13.23 14.47 -24.31
CA PRO A 100 -13.31 15.77 -25.01
C PRO A 100 -14.70 16.24 -25.48
N THR A 101 -14.94 17.56 -25.65
CA THR A 101 -15.75 18.07 -26.77
C THR A 101 -15.38 19.52 -27.08
N ILE A 102 -15.04 19.72 -28.35
CA ILE A 102 -14.77 20.97 -29.05
C ILE A 102 -16.04 21.83 -29.08
N LYS A 103 -15.98 23.11 -28.70
CA LYS A 103 -16.99 24.09 -29.10
C LYS A 103 -16.35 25.05 -30.08
N HIS A 104 -16.81 24.96 -31.32
CA HIS A 104 -16.50 25.87 -32.41
C HIS A 104 -16.81 27.31 -31.98
N THR A 105 -15.84 28.19 -32.16
CA THR A 105 -16.04 29.61 -32.37
C THR A 105 -16.88 29.84 -33.62
N LYS A 106 -17.93 30.64 -33.51
CA LYS A 106 -18.43 31.48 -34.60
C LYS A 106 -18.67 32.87 -34.04
N ASP A 107 -17.79 33.76 -34.45
CA ASP A 107 -17.91 35.20 -34.40
C ASP A 107 -19.17 35.70 -35.10
N LEU A 108 -19.77 36.73 -34.49
CA LEU A 108 -20.22 37.99 -35.08
C LEU A 108 -20.61 37.97 -36.57
N GLN A 109 -21.92 38.03 -36.84
CA GLN A 109 -22.59 39.09 -37.62
C GLN A 109 -24.11 38.95 -37.52
#